data_AF-A0A7S1C142-F1
#
_entry.id   AF-A0A7S1C142-F1
#
_cell.length_a   1.000
_cell.length_b   1.000
_cell.length_c   1.000
_cell.angle_alpha   90.00
_cell.angle_beta   90.00
_cell.angle_gamma   90.00
#
_symmetry.space_group_name_H-M   'P 1'
#
loop_
_entity.id
_entity.type
_entity.pdbx_description
1 polymer ?
#
loop_
_entity_poly.entity_id
_entity_poly.type
_entity_poly.pdbx_seq_one_letter_code
_entity_poly.pdbx_strand_id
1 'polypeptide(L)'
;MPKSIFTHSIFLCLVLVLIALVTIKVQPTWRDVGFALYGILVLPALISVQTYCKQLLQTLRPHKNHGRHFVEDKKNTIRSIEQLRGVFPSGLGGSTFTDAKKIISHLDSQMIGFIRQSPLLQLATVDAAGGPFVSPKGDEPGFVSIRNHENCNANSEGTTLIIPDRPGNRLLFGLQNILENPNVGIVFEIPGTCTTLRCGGIAHISKDLDLLQNHVTRKCIPKVVIIVEIDYAFFHCAKSYMRSRIWDPSTWPSKKYKVGFGQYFVRKGSTFANQIDKDVQEHYDKVKLAILGECKEID
;
A
#
# COMPACT_ATOMS: atom_id res chain seq x y z
N MET A 1 -18.13 -10.57 29.19
CA MET A 1 -18.74 -11.90 28.90
C MET A 1 -18.60 -12.20 27.42
N PRO A 2 -18.10 -13.37 27.00
CA PRO A 2 -17.45 -13.51 25.70
C PRO A 2 -18.45 -13.76 24.57
N LYS A 3 -18.53 -12.81 23.62
CA LYS A 3 -19.31 -12.93 22.38
C LYS A 3 -18.71 -13.92 21.37
N SER A 4 -17.51 -14.46 21.61
CA SER A 4 -16.80 -15.37 20.68
C SER A 4 -17.24 -16.84 20.77
N ILE A 5 -17.74 -17.28 21.93
CA ILE A 5 -18.20 -18.67 22.13
C ILE A 5 -19.53 -18.92 21.42
N PHE A 6 -20.37 -17.88 21.29
CA PHE A 6 -21.68 -17.97 20.67
C PHE A 6 -21.60 -18.14 19.14
N THR A 7 -20.65 -17.47 18.47
CA THR A 7 -20.49 -17.52 17.01
C THR A 7 -19.83 -18.81 16.52
N HIS A 8 -18.86 -19.36 17.25
CA HIS A 8 -18.27 -20.66 16.89
C HIS A 8 -19.26 -21.82 17.07
N SER A 9 -20.10 -21.76 18.10
CA SER A 9 -21.11 -22.80 18.36
C SER A 9 -22.19 -22.85 17.28
N ILE A 10 -22.63 -21.68 16.78
CA ILE A 10 -23.63 -21.60 15.69
C ILE A 10 -23.04 -22.08 14.37
N PHE A 11 -21.80 -21.71 14.06
CA PHE A 11 -21.14 -22.14 12.82
C PHE A 11 -20.92 -23.66 12.77
N LEU A 12 -20.45 -24.25 13.88
CA LEU A 12 -20.29 -25.71 13.98
C LEU A 12 -21.64 -26.43 13.85
N CYS A 13 -22.71 -25.87 14.44
CA CYS A 13 -24.06 -26.44 14.34
C CYS A 13 -24.60 -26.40 12.90
N LEU A 14 -24.39 -25.29 12.17
CA LEU A 14 -24.81 -25.16 10.77
C LEU A 14 -24.03 -26.09 9.84
N VAL A 15 -22.73 -26.28 10.07
CA VAL A 15 -21.90 -27.23 9.30
C VAL A 15 -22.34 -28.67 9.55
N LEU A 16 -22.63 -29.04 10.80
CA LEU A 16 -23.13 -30.38 11.14
C LEU A 16 -24.53 -30.65 10.55
N VAL A 17 -25.42 -29.65 10.51
CA VAL A 17 -26.72 -29.75 9.83
C VAL A 17 -26.56 -29.91 8.32
N LEU A 18 -25.60 -29.21 7.70
CA LEU A 18 -25.31 -29.37 6.27
C LEU A 18 -24.77 -30.77 5.94
N ILE A 19 -23.85 -31.28 6.76
CA ILE A 19 -23.31 -32.64 6.62
C ILE A 19 -24.43 -33.67 6.78
N ALA A 20 -25.34 -33.48 7.74
CA ALA A 20 -26.51 -34.35 7.92
C ALA A 20 -27.47 -34.31 6.71
N LEU A 21 -27.72 -33.14 6.12
CA LEU A 21 -28.58 -33.00 4.94
C LEU A 21 -27.97 -33.59 3.66
N VAL A 22 -26.63 -33.61 3.54
CA VAL A 22 -25.91 -34.17 2.39
C VAL A 22 -25.71 -35.69 2.50
N THR A 23 -25.58 -36.23 3.73
CA THR A 23 -25.33 -37.66 3.97
C THR A 23 -26.62 -38.50 4.03
N ILE A 24 -27.76 -37.89 4.36
CA ILE A 24 -29.06 -38.57 4.30
C ILE A 24 -29.51 -38.62 2.83
N LYS A 25 -29.82 -39.81 2.32
CA LYS A 25 -30.50 -40.02 1.02
C LYS A 25 -31.92 -39.42 1.12
N VAL A 26 -32.03 -38.10 0.98
CA VAL A 26 -33.32 -37.43 1.07
C VAL A 26 -34.08 -37.62 -0.24
N GLN A 27 -35.30 -38.13 -0.12
CA GLN A 27 -36.26 -38.30 -1.23
C GLN A 27 -36.36 -37.00 -2.07
N PRO A 28 -36.55 -37.09 -3.40
CA PRO A 28 -36.44 -35.95 -4.32
C PRO A 28 -37.30 -34.73 -3.94
N THR A 29 -38.42 -34.93 -3.24
CA THR A 29 -39.31 -33.85 -2.76
C THR A 29 -38.71 -32.98 -1.65
N TRP A 30 -37.74 -33.48 -0.89
CA TRP A 30 -37.10 -32.73 0.19
C TRP A 30 -35.84 -31.98 -0.26
N ARG A 31 -35.31 -32.30 -1.45
CA ARG A 31 -34.19 -31.52 -2.04
C ARG A 31 -34.63 -30.09 -2.32
N ASP A 32 -35.81 -29.90 -2.89
CA ASP A 32 -36.33 -28.57 -3.22
C ASP A 32 -36.64 -27.76 -1.94
N VAL A 33 -37.12 -28.43 -0.88
CA VAL A 33 -37.29 -27.82 0.45
C VAL A 33 -35.95 -27.47 1.08
N GLY A 34 -34.93 -28.32 0.92
CA GLY A 34 -33.57 -28.07 1.39
C GLY A 34 -32.89 -26.89 0.69
N PHE A 35 -33.06 -26.76 -0.63
CA PHE A 35 -32.56 -25.60 -1.40
C PHE A 35 -33.32 -24.32 -1.02
N ALA A 36 -34.63 -24.39 -0.81
CA ALA A 36 -35.42 -23.26 -0.34
C ALA A 36 -35.00 -22.81 1.07
N LEU A 37 -34.81 -23.74 2.01
CA LEU A 37 -34.30 -23.44 3.35
C LEU A 37 -32.87 -22.89 3.33
N TYR A 38 -32.01 -23.38 2.44
CA TYR A 38 -30.66 -22.82 2.24
C TYR A 38 -30.72 -21.38 1.71
N GLY A 39 -31.58 -21.11 0.71
CA GLY A 39 -31.81 -19.76 0.17
C GLY A 39 -32.42 -18.79 1.18
N ILE A 40 -33.27 -19.27 2.09
CA ILE A 40 -33.99 -18.43 3.08
C ILE A 40 -33.17 -18.21 4.36
N LEU A 41 -32.42 -19.21 4.83
CA LEU A 41 -31.72 -19.14 6.13
C LEU A 41 -30.21 -18.93 5.99
N VAL A 42 -29.57 -19.57 5.01
CA VAL A 42 -28.10 -19.57 4.91
C VAL A 42 -27.60 -18.43 4.03
N LEU A 43 -28.28 -18.15 2.92
CA LEU A 43 -27.89 -17.06 2.02
C LEU A 43 -27.94 -15.67 2.70
N PRO A 44 -29.00 -15.31 3.47
CA PRO A 44 -29.04 -14.01 4.15
C PRO A 44 -28.02 -13.93 5.30
N ALA A 45 -27.74 -15.04 5.98
CA ALA A 45 -26.70 -15.10 7.00
C ALA A 45 -25.30 -14.90 6.40
N LEU A 46 -25.00 -15.52 5.25
CA LEU A 46 -23.74 -15.32 4.53
C LEU A 46 -23.59 -13.88 4.04
N ILE A 47 -24.66 -13.29 3.47
CA ILE A 47 -24.69 -11.88 3.08
C ILE A 47 -24.47 -10.99 4.31
N SER A 48 -25.14 -11.27 5.44
CA SER A 48 -24.97 -10.52 6.68
C SER A 48 -23.55 -10.62 7.23
N VAL A 49 -22.90 -11.78 7.16
CA VAL A 49 -21.49 -11.95 7.55
C VAL A 49 -20.58 -11.17 6.62
N GLN A 50 -20.82 -11.21 5.30
CA GLN A 50 -20.05 -10.45 4.33
C GLN A 50 -20.20 -8.94 4.54
N THR A 51 -21.43 -8.46 4.80
CA THR A 51 -21.72 -7.05 5.13
C THR A 51 -21.07 -6.65 6.46
N TYR A 52 -21.14 -7.51 7.48
CA TYR A 52 -20.50 -7.27 8.77
C TYR A 52 -18.97 -7.21 8.65
N CYS A 53 -18.35 -8.13 7.90
CA CYS A 53 -16.92 -8.10 7.60
C CYS A 53 -16.54 -6.82 6.85
N LYS A 54 -17.36 -6.38 5.88
CA LYS A 54 -17.16 -5.12 5.15
C LYS A 54 -17.25 -3.91 6.08
N GLN A 55 -18.24 -3.85 6.97
CA GLN A 55 -18.37 -2.82 7.99
C GLN A 55 -17.21 -2.84 8.99
N LEU A 56 -16.77 -4.01 9.45
CA LEU A 56 -15.64 -4.14 10.37
C LEU A 56 -14.34 -3.65 9.71
N LEU A 57 -14.09 -4.03 8.45
CA LEU A 57 -12.94 -3.53 7.68
C LEU A 57 -13.01 -2.01 7.48
N GLN A 58 -14.21 -1.45 7.24
CA GLN A 58 -14.42 0.01 7.23
C GLN A 58 -14.15 0.65 8.59
N THR A 59 -14.48 -0.01 9.71
CA THR A 59 -14.17 0.51 11.05
C THR A 59 -12.69 0.50 11.41
N LEU A 60 -11.91 -0.38 10.76
CA LEU A 60 -10.46 -0.48 10.94
C LEU A 60 -9.68 0.53 10.09
N ARG A 61 -10.34 1.27 9.17
CA ARG A 61 -9.68 2.34 8.42
C ARG A 61 -9.31 3.50 9.37
N PRO A 62 -8.07 3.99 9.34
CA PRO A 62 -7.60 5.04 10.24
C PRO A 62 -8.26 6.40 9.96
N HIS A 63 -8.71 6.65 8.73
CA HIS A 63 -9.35 7.91 8.34
C HIS A 63 -10.86 7.90 8.60
N LYS A 64 -11.24 7.70 9.87
CA LYS A 64 -12.51 8.27 10.34
C LYS A 64 -12.25 9.73 10.70
N ASN A 65 -13.09 10.62 10.18
CA ASN A 65 -13.08 12.03 10.56
C ASN A 65 -13.54 12.14 12.03
N HIS A 66 -12.61 11.98 12.98
CA HIS A 66 -12.88 11.99 14.42
C HIS A 66 -13.17 13.42 14.96
N GLY A 67 -13.79 14.31 14.16
CA GLY A 67 -14.02 15.70 14.57
C GLY A 67 -12.74 16.36 15.08
N ARG A 68 -11.63 16.25 14.33
CA ARG A 68 -10.34 16.79 14.75
C ARG A 68 -10.45 18.32 14.84
N HIS A 69 -10.70 18.82 16.04
CA HIS A 69 -10.60 20.24 16.36
C HIS A 69 -9.14 20.57 16.64
N PHE A 70 -8.46 21.18 15.68
CA PHE A 70 -7.21 21.87 15.98
C PHE A 70 -7.51 23.01 16.96
N VAL A 71 -6.73 23.12 18.03
CA VAL A 71 -6.73 24.34 18.85
C VAL A 71 -6.13 25.43 17.99
N GLU A 72 -6.99 26.24 17.38
CA GLU A 72 -6.61 27.12 16.28
C GLU A 72 -6.21 28.50 16.79
N ASP A 73 -4.94 28.88 16.62
CA ASP A 73 -4.51 30.28 16.75
C ASP A 73 -5.00 31.04 15.52
N LYS A 74 -6.19 31.65 15.65
CA LYS A 74 -6.84 32.29 14.50
C LYS A 74 -6.02 33.40 13.87
N LYS A 75 -5.13 34.05 14.63
CA LYS A 75 -4.35 35.21 14.17
C LYS A 75 -3.19 34.81 13.27
N ASN A 76 -2.53 33.69 13.56
CA ASN A 76 -1.33 33.25 12.85
C ASN A 76 -1.57 32.10 11.87
N THR A 77 -2.82 31.66 11.70
CA THR A 77 -3.17 30.58 10.78
C THR A 77 -3.36 31.10 9.35
N ILE A 78 -2.55 30.60 8.42
CA ILE A 78 -2.71 30.78 6.97
C ILE A 78 -3.87 29.90 6.48
N ARG A 79 -4.88 30.49 5.86
CA ARG A 79 -6.14 29.83 5.42
C ARG A 79 -6.40 29.91 3.92
N SER A 80 -5.52 30.59 3.18
CA SER A 80 -5.73 30.83 1.75
C SER A 80 -4.40 30.80 1.01
N ILE A 81 -4.47 30.55 -0.30
CA ILE A 81 -3.31 30.56 -1.18
C ILE A 81 -2.72 31.97 -1.23
N GLU A 82 -3.56 33.01 -1.18
CA GLU A 82 -3.19 34.42 -1.19
C GLU A 82 -2.34 34.76 0.04
N GLN A 83 -2.79 34.36 1.24
CA GLN A 83 -2.01 34.54 2.47
C GLN A 83 -0.67 33.78 2.40
N LEU A 84 -0.68 32.55 1.87
CA LEU A 84 0.55 31.77 1.69
C LEU A 84 1.52 32.45 0.72
N ARG A 85 1.00 33.04 -0.37
CA ARG A 85 1.76 33.77 -1.37
C ARG A 85 2.29 35.11 -0.86
N GLY A 86 1.63 35.72 0.11
CA GLY A 86 2.17 36.86 0.85
C GLY A 86 3.45 36.53 1.62
N VAL A 87 3.59 35.29 2.12
CA VAL A 87 4.81 34.80 2.80
C VAL A 87 5.84 34.28 1.80
N PHE A 88 5.39 33.58 0.75
CA PHE A 88 6.25 32.99 -0.28
C PHE A 88 5.89 33.53 -1.67
N PRO A 89 6.45 34.70 -2.05
CA PRO A 89 6.29 35.24 -3.39
C PRO A 89 6.73 34.23 -4.45
N SER A 90 6.07 34.22 -5.60
CA SER A 90 6.40 33.33 -6.71
C SER A 90 7.84 33.59 -7.19
N GLY A 91 8.70 32.57 -7.11
CA GLY A 91 10.07 32.60 -7.65
C GLY A 91 10.19 31.89 -9.00
N LEU A 92 11.43 31.61 -9.42
CA LEU A 92 11.78 30.90 -10.68
C LEU A 92 11.16 29.49 -10.86
N GLY A 93 10.44 28.98 -9.87
CA GLY A 93 9.87 27.63 -9.84
C GLY A 93 8.37 27.52 -10.12
N GLY A 94 7.69 28.61 -10.50
CA GLY A 94 6.23 28.63 -10.77
C GLY A 94 5.38 29.04 -9.56
N SER A 95 4.20 29.62 -9.84
CA SER A 95 3.21 30.05 -8.84
C SER A 95 2.32 28.91 -8.33
N THR A 96 2.35 27.76 -8.99
CA THR A 96 1.57 26.57 -8.62
C THR A 96 2.35 25.34 -9.09
N PHE A 97 1.86 24.14 -8.72
CA PHE A 97 2.36 22.91 -9.30
C PHE A 97 2.13 22.86 -10.83
N THR A 98 0.99 23.34 -11.31
CA THR A 98 0.64 23.33 -12.73
C THR A 98 1.48 24.29 -13.57
N ASP A 99 1.96 25.40 -12.99
CA ASP A 99 2.72 26.43 -13.72
C ASP A 99 4.24 26.26 -13.59
N ALA A 100 4.71 25.21 -12.94
CA ALA A 100 6.12 24.99 -12.69
C ALA A 100 6.81 24.37 -13.92
N LYS A 101 7.64 25.16 -14.62
CA LYS A 101 8.37 24.72 -15.83
C LYS A 101 9.22 23.43 -15.69
N LYS A 102 9.61 23.08 -14.46
CA LYS A 102 10.41 21.86 -14.18
C LYS A 102 9.58 20.57 -14.14
N ILE A 103 8.25 20.69 -14.17
CA ILE A 103 7.32 19.58 -14.10
C ILE A 103 6.90 19.27 -15.53
N ILE A 104 7.13 18.02 -15.94
CA ILE A 104 6.82 17.52 -17.27
C ILE A 104 5.83 16.36 -17.16
N SER A 105 5.07 16.08 -18.22
CA SER A 105 4.03 15.03 -18.25
C SER A 105 4.54 13.65 -18.66
N HIS A 106 5.85 13.43 -18.70
CA HIS A 106 6.48 12.18 -19.14
C HIS A 106 7.79 11.95 -18.40
N LEU A 107 8.40 10.78 -18.58
CA LEU A 107 9.74 10.49 -18.08
C LEU A 107 10.76 10.70 -19.20
N ASP A 108 11.71 11.61 -18.98
CA ASP A 108 12.86 11.74 -19.87
C ASP A 108 13.90 10.62 -19.63
N SER A 109 14.93 10.57 -20.46
CA SER A 109 15.98 9.55 -20.38
C SER A 109 16.75 9.56 -19.05
N GLN A 110 16.95 10.74 -18.44
CA GLN A 110 17.64 10.87 -17.15
C GLN A 110 16.76 10.35 -16.01
N MET A 111 15.46 10.64 -16.04
CA MET A 111 14.47 10.13 -15.08
C MET A 111 14.33 8.61 -15.19
N ILE A 112 14.27 8.06 -16.40
CA ILE A 112 14.28 6.61 -16.64
C ILE A 112 15.54 5.97 -16.06
N GLY A 113 16.71 6.57 -16.31
CA GLY A 113 17.98 6.13 -15.73
C GLY A 113 17.97 6.14 -14.21
N PHE A 114 17.37 7.16 -13.59
CA PHE A 114 17.22 7.27 -12.14
C PHE A 114 16.33 6.17 -11.57
N ILE A 115 15.18 5.89 -12.18
CA ILE A 115 14.26 4.82 -11.75
C ILE A 115 14.96 3.46 -11.78
N ARG A 116 15.70 3.18 -12.85
CA ARG A 116 16.46 1.92 -13.00
C ARG A 116 17.52 1.72 -11.92
N GLN A 117 17.99 2.78 -11.29
CA GLN A 117 18.97 2.72 -10.20
C GLN A 117 18.33 2.78 -8.80
N SER A 118 17.02 2.98 -8.70
CA SER A 118 16.33 3.17 -7.43
C SER A 118 15.94 1.83 -6.80
N PRO A 119 16.50 1.45 -5.63
CA PRO A 119 16.08 0.26 -4.89
C PRO A 119 14.86 0.53 -3.99
N LEU A 120 14.43 1.78 -3.85
CA LEU A 120 13.35 2.19 -2.94
C LEU A 120 12.47 3.24 -3.60
N LEU A 121 11.15 3.08 -3.41
CA LEU A 121 10.18 4.12 -3.65
C LEU A 121 9.18 4.25 -2.49
N GLN A 122 8.64 5.45 -2.33
CA GLN A 122 7.47 5.72 -1.50
C GLN A 122 6.25 5.87 -2.40
N LEU A 123 5.27 5.00 -2.25
CA LEU A 123 4.00 5.06 -2.98
C LEU A 123 2.93 5.70 -2.10
N ALA A 124 2.48 6.88 -2.48
CA ALA A 124 1.35 7.58 -1.88
C ALA A 124 0.05 7.21 -2.62
N THR A 125 -0.97 6.85 -1.85
CA THR A 125 -2.34 6.59 -2.32
C THR A 125 -3.30 7.39 -1.45
N VAL A 126 -4.53 7.58 -1.90
CA VAL A 126 -5.57 8.30 -1.16
C VAL A 126 -6.82 7.44 -1.11
N ASP A 127 -7.42 7.29 0.07
CA ASP A 127 -8.71 6.58 0.17
C ASP A 127 -9.88 7.42 -0.37
N ALA A 128 -11.06 6.82 -0.48
CA ALA A 128 -12.27 7.51 -0.95
C ALA A 128 -12.67 8.74 -0.10
N ALA A 129 -12.20 8.84 1.14
CA ALA A 129 -12.49 9.97 2.04
C ALA A 129 -11.42 11.08 1.98
N GLY A 130 -10.44 10.98 1.07
CA GLY A 130 -9.34 11.93 0.96
C GLY A 130 -8.19 11.66 1.94
N GLY A 131 -8.20 10.52 2.62
CA GLY A 131 -7.20 10.11 3.59
C GLY A 131 -5.93 9.57 2.92
N PRO A 132 -4.77 10.23 3.09
CA PRO A 132 -3.53 9.76 2.45
C PRO A 132 -2.96 8.55 3.18
N PHE A 133 -2.31 7.69 2.41
CA PHE A 133 -1.49 6.58 2.88
C PHE A 133 -0.20 6.52 2.08
N VAL A 134 0.90 6.17 2.75
CA VAL A 134 2.20 5.99 2.12
C VAL A 134 2.72 4.60 2.44
N SER A 135 3.11 3.85 1.41
CA SER A 135 3.73 2.54 1.55
C SER A 135 5.13 2.56 0.90
N PRO A 136 6.20 2.22 1.64
CA PRO A 136 7.49 1.96 1.02
C PRO A 136 7.40 0.67 0.18
N LYS A 137 7.99 0.70 -1.02
CA LYS A 137 8.22 -0.47 -1.87
C LYS A 137 9.70 -0.52 -2.18
N GLY A 138 10.35 -1.64 -1.92
CA GLY A 138 11.79 -1.77 -2.12
C GLY A 138 12.19 -3.17 -2.54
N ASP A 139 13.26 -3.23 -3.31
CA ASP A 139 13.86 -4.43 -3.90
C ASP A 139 15.22 -4.04 -4.51
N GLU A 140 15.86 -4.94 -5.28
CA GLU A 140 17.04 -4.60 -6.07
C GLU A 140 16.80 -3.42 -7.04
N PRO A 141 17.82 -2.58 -7.30
CA PRO A 141 17.72 -1.51 -8.29
C PRO A 141 17.14 -2.01 -9.62
N GLY A 142 16.13 -1.31 -10.14
CA GLY A 142 15.47 -1.65 -11.40
C GLY A 142 14.28 -2.60 -11.27
N PHE A 143 13.81 -2.89 -10.05
CA PHE A 143 12.61 -3.71 -9.83
C PHE A 143 11.31 -3.12 -10.40
N VAL A 144 11.29 -1.82 -10.70
CA VAL A 144 10.20 -1.17 -11.41
C VAL A 144 10.50 -1.19 -12.91
N SER A 145 9.68 -1.92 -13.66
CA SER A 145 9.78 -1.94 -15.11
C SER A 145 9.10 -0.71 -15.71
N ILE A 146 9.61 -0.27 -16.86
CA ILE A 146 9.09 0.88 -17.60
C ILE A 146 8.65 0.37 -18.96
N ARG A 147 7.39 0.57 -19.30
CA ARG A 147 6.83 0.28 -20.61
C ARG A 147 6.53 1.58 -21.32
N ASN A 148 7.15 1.79 -22.47
CA ASN A 148 6.79 2.85 -23.40
C ASN A 148 5.82 2.27 -24.43
N HIS A 149 4.80 3.01 -24.82
CA HIS A 149 3.98 2.60 -25.96
C HIS A 149 4.81 2.78 -27.25
N GLU A 150 4.85 1.74 -28.09
CA GLU A 150 5.71 1.66 -29.29
C GLU A 150 5.41 2.75 -30.35
N ASN A 151 4.28 3.46 -30.22
CA ASN A 151 3.86 4.56 -31.09
C ASN A 151 4.08 5.95 -30.46
N CYS A 152 4.78 6.02 -29.33
CA CYS A 152 5.06 7.26 -28.64
C CYS A 152 6.37 7.83 -29.14
N ASN A 153 6.25 8.82 -30.01
CA ASN A 153 7.37 9.66 -30.45
C ASN A 153 8.12 10.17 -29.21
N ALA A 154 9.43 10.43 -29.32
CA ALA A 154 10.36 10.73 -28.22
C ALA A 154 9.96 11.88 -27.26
N ASN A 155 8.81 12.52 -27.46
CA ASN A 155 8.23 13.60 -26.66
C ASN A 155 6.75 13.39 -26.28
N SER A 156 6.16 12.18 -26.39
CA SER A 156 4.69 12.06 -26.47
C SER A 156 4.11 10.86 -25.73
N GLU A 157 3.59 11.11 -24.52
CA GLU A 157 2.48 10.39 -23.85
C GLU A 157 2.66 8.88 -23.55
N GLY A 158 2.06 8.37 -22.47
CA GLY A 158 1.94 6.92 -22.24
C GLY A 158 3.14 6.18 -21.61
N THR A 159 4.11 6.86 -20.96
CA THR A 159 5.08 6.11 -20.15
C THR A 159 4.36 5.45 -18.97
N THR A 160 4.45 4.13 -18.90
CA THR A 160 3.82 3.34 -17.85
C THR A 160 4.89 2.70 -16.95
N LEU A 161 4.73 2.85 -15.64
CA LEU A 161 5.51 2.11 -14.65
C LEU A 161 4.78 0.83 -14.25
N ILE A 162 5.54 -0.24 -14.06
CA ILE A 162 5.04 -1.52 -13.55
C ILE A 162 5.79 -1.81 -12.26
N ILE A 163 5.06 -1.79 -11.14
CA ILE A 163 5.59 -1.93 -9.79
C ILE A 163 5.10 -3.26 -9.22
N PRO A 164 5.96 -4.26 -8.99
CA PRO A 164 5.54 -5.53 -8.42
C PRO A 164 5.18 -5.38 -6.94
N ASP A 165 4.06 -5.99 -6.53
CA ASP A 165 3.72 -6.07 -5.12
C ASP A 165 4.50 -7.22 -4.46
N ARG A 166 5.50 -6.85 -3.65
CA ARG A 166 6.31 -7.80 -2.89
C ARG A 166 5.61 -8.24 -1.61
N PRO A 167 5.86 -9.47 -1.12
CA PRO A 167 5.38 -9.90 0.19
C PRO A 167 5.72 -8.89 1.28
N GLY A 168 4.79 -8.68 2.20
CA GLY A 168 4.91 -7.66 3.24
C GLY A 168 3.93 -7.92 4.39
N ASN A 169 3.50 -6.87 5.08
CA ASN A 169 2.62 -6.98 6.25
C ASN A 169 1.16 -7.38 5.92
N ARG A 170 0.86 -7.66 4.66
CA ARG A 170 -0.48 -8.04 4.14
C ARG A 170 -1.59 -7.02 4.41
N LEU A 171 -1.23 -5.79 4.80
CA LEU A 171 -2.19 -4.69 4.93
C LEU A 171 -2.48 -4.13 3.54
N LEU A 172 -3.66 -4.43 3.02
CA LEU A 172 -4.06 -4.09 1.65
C LEU A 172 -4.48 -2.62 1.47
N PHE A 173 -4.18 -1.71 2.41
CA PHE A 173 -4.68 -0.34 2.37
C PHE A 173 -4.33 0.38 1.06
N GLY A 174 -3.07 0.33 0.62
CA GLY A 174 -2.66 0.98 -0.63
C GLY A 174 -3.36 0.39 -1.86
N LEU A 175 -3.50 -0.94 -1.93
CA LEU A 175 -4.18 -1.61 -3.03
C LEU A 175 -5.69 -1.32 -3.03
N GLN A 176 -6.33 -1.29 -1.87
CA GLN A 176 -7.74 -0.90 -1.73
C GLN A 176 -7.95 0.55 -2.14
N ASN A 177 -7.05 1.44 -1.74
CA ASN A 177 -7.10 2.85 -2.13
C ASN A 177 -7.05 3.00 -3.65
N ILE A 178 -6.13 2.30 -4.34
CA ILE A 178 -6.04 2.35 -5.81
C ILE A 178 -7.36 1.92 -6.48
N LEU A 179 -8.05 0.92 -5.94
CA LEU A 179 -9.35 0.49 -6.48
C LEU A 179 -10.48 1.52 -6.28
N GLU A 180 -10.39 2.35 -5.24
CA GLU A 180 -11.40 3.37 -4.92
C GLU A 180 -11.05 4.74 -5.51
N ASN A 181 -9.76 5.03 -5.64
CA ASN A 181 -9.18 6.28 -6.13
C ASN A 181 -7.83 5.96 -6.80
N PRO A 182 -7.75 6.03 -8.14
CA PRO A 182 -6.56 5.59 -8.85
C PRO A 182 -5.40 6.59 -8.79
N ASN A 183 -5.59 7.78 -8.20
CA ASN A 183 -4.53 8.78 -8.13
C ASN A 183 -3.41 8.35 -7.18
N VAL A 184 -2.19 8.32 -7.70
CA VAL A 184 -0.99 7.96 -6.93
C VAL A 184 0.12 8.99 -7.09
N GLY A 185 0.91 9.15 -6.02
CA GLY A 185 2.17 9.90 -6.05
C GLY A 185 3.32 8.98 -5.69
N ILE A 186 4.48 9.18 -6.31
CA ILE A 186 5.66 8.34 -6.14
C ILE A 186 6.89 9.20 -5.89
N VAL A 187 7.73 8.77 -4.94
CA VAL A 187 9.08 9.31 -4.76
C VAL A 187 10.06 8.15 -4.90
N PHE A 188 10.98 8.26 -5.85
CA PHE A 188 12.10 7.34 -6.04
C PHE A 188 13.35 7.86 -5.33
N GLU A 189 14.09 6.94 -4.72
CA GLU A 189 15.24 7.23 -3.87
C GLU A 189 16.40 6.30 -4.21
N ILE A 190 17.60 6.87 -4.36
CA ILE A 190 18.86 6.12 -4.54
C ILE A 190 19.73 6.42 -3.31
N PRO A 191 20.13 5.41 -2.51
CA PRO A 191 21.06 5.60 -1.40
C PRO A 191 22.33 6.36 -1.85
N GLY A 192 22.75 7.35 -1.06
CA GLY A 192 23.91 8.19 -1.42
C GLY A 192 23.59 9.36 -2.37
N THR A 193 22.43 9.35 -3.03
CA THR A 193 21.99 10.45 -3.90
C THR A 193 20.99 11.34 -3.17
N CYS A 194 21.36 12.60 -2.94
CA CYS A 194 20.48 13.54 -2.22
C CYS A 194 19.32 14.06 -3.08
N THR A 195 19.41 13.99 -4.40
CA THR A 195 18.31 14.30 -5.33
C THR A 195 17.32 13.14 -5.38
N THR A 196 16.02 13.43 -5.40
CA THR A 196 14.97 12.42 -5.58
C THR A 196 14.17 12.71 -6.84
N LEU A 197 13.60 11.67 -7.43
CA LEU A 197 12.66 11.80 -8.54
C LEU A 197 11.24 11.67 -8.00
N ARG A 198 10.38 12.64 -8.31
CA ARG A 198 8.95 12.57 -7.99
C ARG A 198 8.16 12.41 -9.28
N CYS A 199 7.20 11.51 -9.26
CA CYS A 199 6.24 11.36 -10.34
C CYS A 199 4.88 10.92 -9.77
N GLY A 200 3.90 10.76 -10.63
CA GLY A 200 2.58 10.29 -10.24
C GLY A 200 1.62 10.33 -11.41
N GLY A 201 0.43 9.83 -11.17
CA GLY A 201 -0.65 9.77 -12.15
C GLY A 201 -1.68 8.73 -11.76
N ILE A 202 -2.18 7.99 -12.75
CA ILE A 202 -3.30 7.06 -12.60
C ILE A 202 -2.80 5.63 -12.50
N ALA A 203 -3.18 4.94 -11.42
CA ALA A 203 -2.82 3.57 -11.15
C ALA A 203 -3.99 2.59 -11.31
N HIS A 204 -3.68 1.38 -11.74
CA HIS A 204 -4.55 0.22 -11.63
C HIS A 204 -3.76 -1.03 -11.25
N ILE A 205 -4.47 -2.09 -10.85
CA ILE A 205 -3.87 -3.35 -10.40
C ILE A 205 -4.07 -4.40 -11.48
N SER A 206 -2.99 -5.08 -11.86
CA SER A 206 -3.05 -6.18 -12.84
C SER A 206 -2.56 -7.50 -12.22
N LYS A 207 -3.19 -8.58 -12.67
CA LYS A 207 -2.83 -9.98 -12.40
C LYS A 207 -2.38 -10.70 -13.68
N ASP A 208 -2.05 -9.95 -14.72
CA ASP A 208 -1.56 -10.47 -16.00
C ASP A 208 -0.32 -11.33 -15.78
N LEU A 209 -0.42 -12.61 -16.13
CA LEU A 209 0.63 -13.59 -15.88
C LEU A 209 1.94 -13.22 -16.56
N ASP A 210 1.92 -12.65 -17.77
CA ASP A 210 3.15 -12.31 -18.49
C ASP A 210 3.89 -11.18 -17.78
N LEU A 211 3.15 -10.18 -17.28
CA LEU A 211 3.71 -9.12 -16.45
C LEU A 211 4.25 -9.65 -15.13
N LEU A 212 3.53 -10.55 -14.46
CA LEU A 212 3.96 -11.14 -13.19
C LEU A 212 5.24 -11.98 -13.35
N GLN A 213 5.34 -12.78 -14.41
CA GLN A 213 6.52 -13.62 -14.71
C GLN A 213 7.77 -12.78 -14.98
N ASN A 214 7.63 -11.63 -15.64
CA ASN A 214 8.74 -10.69 -15.83
C ASN A 214 9.28 -10.09 -14.53
N HIS A 215 8.57 -10.25 -13.40
CA HIS A 215 8.94 -9.71 -12.10
C HIS A 215 9.18 -10.81 -11.06
N VAL A 216 9.47 -12.05 -11.46
CA VAL A 216 9.91 -13.09 -10.51
C VAL A 216 11.19 -12.65 -9.81
N THR A 217 11.19 -12.69 -8.48
CA THR A 217 12.38 -12.47 -7.65
C THR A 217 12.39 -13.45 -6.48
N ARG A 218 13.58 -13.83 -5.99
CA ARG A 218 13.72 -14.71 -4.82
C ARG A 218 12.83 -15.97 -4.88
N LYS A 219 12.70 -16.55 -6.08
CA LYS A 219 11.86 -17.73 -6.39
C LYS A 219 10.36 -17.53 -6.09
N CYS A 220 9.89 -16.28 -6.09
CA CYS A 220 8.50 -15.89 -5.84
C CYS A 220 7.97 -15.03 -6.98
N ILE A 221 6.79 -15.39 -7.49
CA ILE A 221 6.04 -14.60 -8.47
C ILE A 221 5.16 -13.61 -7.68
N PRO A 222 5.20 -12.30 -7.97
CA PRO A 222 4.31 -11.34 -7.31
C PRO A 222 2.84 -11.70 -7.59
N LYS A 223 1.95 -11.46 -6.62
CA LYS A 223 0.53 -11.78 -6.77
C LYS A 223 -0.20 -10.81 -7.70
N VAL A 224 0.26 -9.56 -7.71
CA VAL A 224 -0.23 -8.47 -8.55
C VAL A 224 0.92 -7.53 -8.89
N VAL A 225 0.76 -6.77 -9.97
CA VAL A 225 1.55 -5.56 -10.24
C VAL A 225 0.64 -4.34 -10.17
N ILE A 226 1.22 -3.21 -9.77
CA ILE A 226 0.60 -1.89 -9.85
C ILE A 226 1.12 -1.26 -11.13
N ILE A 227 0.21 -0.90 -12.03
CA ILE A 227 0.51 -0.25 -13.30
C ILE A 227 0.17 1.23 -13.15
N VAL A 228 1.12 2.12 -13.40
CA VAL A 228 0.97 3.57 -13.23
C VAL A 228 1.24 4.28 -14.54
N GLU A 229 0.24 4.94 -15.08
CA GLU A 229 0.38 5.90 -16.17
C GLU A 229 0.86 7.24 -15.60
N ILE A 230 1.92 7.79 -16.16
CA ILE A 230 2.56 9.01 -15.65
C ILE A 230 1.83 10.25 -16.16
N ASP A 231 1.31 11.06 -15.24
CA ASP A 231 0.74 12.39 -15.51
C ASP A 231 1.76 13.51 -15.27
N TYR A 232 2.69 13.29 -14.34
CA TYR A 232 3.72 14.26 -14.01
C TYR A 232 5.01 13.59 -13.53
N ALA A 233 6.14 14.25 -13.79
CA ALA A 233 7.44 13.90 -13.26
C ALA A 233 8.36 15.13 -13.12
N PHE A 234 9.21 15.13 -12.09
CA PHE A 234 10.23 16.15 -11.86
C PHE A 234 11.25 15.72 -10.81
N PHE A 235 12.48 16.24 -10.93
CA PHE A 235 13.47 16.12 -9.86
C PHE A 235 13.18 17.08 -8.70
N HIS A 236 13.30 16.57 -7.48
CA HIS A 236 13.24 17.35 -6.25
C HIS A 236 14.64 17.69 -5.76
N CYS A 237 14.82 18.92 -5.26
CA CYS A 237 16.15 19.41 -4.89
C CYS A 237 16.72 18.68 -3.66
N ALA A 238 18.05 18.58 -3.62
CA ALA A 238 18.78 17.84 -2.61
C ALA A 238 18.76 18.43 -1.18
N LYS A 239 18.16 19.61 -0.99
CA LYS A 239 18.33 20.41 0.24
C LYS A 239 17.77 19.72 1.49
N SER A 240 16.64 19.02 1.41
CA SER A 240 16.08 18.28 2.57
C SER A 240 17.00 17.15 3.00
N TYR A 241 17.50 16.37 2.02
CA TYR A 241 18.43 15.27 2.22
C TYR A 241 19.75 15.74 2.82
N MET A 242 20.36 16.79 2.26
CA MET A 242 21.61 17.37 2.77
C MET A 242 21.47 17.85 4.23
N ARG A 243 20.38 18.56 4.57
CA ARG A 243 20.15 19.03 5.95
C ARG A 243 19.93 17.89 6.93
N SER A 244 19.26 16.82 6.50
CA SER A 244 19.04 15.64 7.34
C SER A 244 20.29 14.79 7.55
N ARG A 245 21.26 14.88 6.62
CA ARG A 245 22.47 14.05 6.57
C ARG A 245 22.16 12.55 6.53
N ILE A 246 20.97 12.15 6.04
CA ILE A 246 20.51 10.75 6.03
C ILE A 246 21.46 9.80 5.28
N TRP A 247 22.16 10.31 4.27
CA TRP A 247 23.14 9.56 3.48
C TRP A 247 24.60 9.78 3.90
N ASP A 248 24.85 10.39 5.05
CA ASP A 248 26.19 10.55 5.62
C ASP A 248 26.38 9.50 6.74
N PRO A 249 27.11 8.39 6.48
CA PRO A 249 27.29 7.32 7.46
C PRO A 249 27.99 7.78 8.74
N SER A 250 28.75 8.88 8.70
CA SER A 250 29.43 9.43 9.88
C SER A 250 28.44 9.99 10.92
N THR A 251 27.19 10.27 10.51
CA THR A 251 26.15 10.82 11.38
C THR A 251 25.22 9.75 11.96
N TRP A 252 25.34 8.51 11.51
CA TRP A 252 24.49 7.42 11.99
C TRP A 252 24.84 7.04 13.42
N PRO A 253 23.85 6.74 14.27
CA PRO A 253 24.12 6.32 15.64
C PRO A 253 24.84 4.96 15.64
N SER A 254 25.84 4.82 16.52
CA SER A 254 26.58 3.56 16.70
C SER A 254 25.68 2.39 17.09
N LYS A 255 24.57 2.69 17.78
CA LYS A 255 23.52 1.73 18.12
C LYS A 255 22.26 2.01 17.31
N LYS A 256 21.80 1.00 16.56
CA LYS A 256 20.53 1.06 15.82
C LYS A 256 19.36 1.24 16.80
N TYR A 257 18.45 2.17 16.46
CA TYR A 257 17.20 2.31 17.20
C TYR A 257 16.31 1.10 16.93
N LYS A 258 15.97 0.34 17.98
CA LYS A 258 15.13 -0.85 17.88
C LYS A 258 13.69 -0.50 18.25
N VAL A 259 12.76 -0.75 17.33
CA VAL A 259 11.32 -0.67 17.60
C VAL A 259 10.89 -1.96 18.29
N GLY A 260 10.37 -1.86 19.52
CA GLY A 260 9.74 -2.98 20.24
C GLY A 260 8.29 -3.13 19.82
N PHE A 261 8.02 -4.02 18.87
CA PHE A 261 6.66 -4.33 18.41
C PHE A 261 5.83 -4.96 19.54
N GLY A 262 6.45 -5.78 20.38
CA GLY A 262 5.84 -6.31 21.59
C GLY A 262 5.27 -5.20 22.47
N GLN A 263 6.09 -4.22 22.83
CA GLN A 263 5.64 -3.07 23.63
C GLN A 263 4.57 -2.24 22.93
N TYR A 264 4.67 -2.09 21.61
CA TYR A 264 3.66 -1.42 20.79
C TYR A 264 2.29 -2.10 20.90
N PHE A 265 2.25 -3.45 20.83
CA PHE A 265 1.01 -4.21 20.95
C PHE A 265 0.52 -4.36 22.39
N VAL A 266 1.41 -4.32 23.40
CA VAL A 266 1.01 -4.28 24.82
C VAL A 266 0.13 -3.07 25.10
N ARG A 267 0.51 -1.90 24.59
CA ARG A 267 -0.30 -0.67 24.71
C ARG A 267 -1.67 -0.78 24.03
N LYS A 268 -1.86 -1.78 23.17
CA LYS A 268 -3.12 -2.10 22.50
C LYS A 268 -3.82 -3.33 23.08
N GLY A 269 -3.40 -3.79 24.26
CA GLY A 269 -4.03 -4.87 25.01
C GLY A 269 -3.42 -6.27 24.82
N SER A 270 -2.27 -6.41 24.14
CA SER A 270 -1.57 -7.69 24.08
C SER A 270 -0.83 -8.02 25.38
N THR A 271 -0.79 -9.30 25.77
CA THR A 271 0.05 -9.80 26.88
C THR A 271 1.33 -10.49 26.41
N PHE A 272 1.57 -10.55 25.09
CA PHE A 272 2.61 -11.38 24.48
C PHE A 272 3.79 -10.58 23.93
N ALA A 273 4.26 -9.57 24.66
CA ALA A 273 5.29 -8.64 24.17
C ALA A 273 6.55 -9.36 23.62
N ASN A 274 7.15 -10.21 24.44
CA ASN A 274 8.39 -10.90 24.09
C ASN A 274 8.21 -11.88 22.93
N GLN A 275 7.06 -12.57 22.87
CA GLN A 275 6.77 -13.50 21.78
C GLN A 275 6.61 -12.74 20.45
N ILE A 276 5.89 -11.61 20.47
CA ILE A 276 5.73 -10.77 19.28
C ILE A 276 7.09 -10.27 18.76
N ASP A 277 7.94 -9.77 19.66
CA ASP A 277 9.27 -9.29 19.26
C ASP A 277 10.15 -10.43 18.70
N LYS A 278 10.02 -11.64 19.25
CA LYS A 278 10.70 -12.83 18.75
C LYS A 278 10.18 -13.23 17.37
N ASP A 279 8.86 -13.31 17.19
CA ASP A 279 8.23 -13.68 15.92
C ASP A 279 8.59 -12.70 14.79
N VAL A 280 8.59 -11.39 15.10
CA VAL A 280 9.02 -10.36 14.14
C VAL A 280 10.48 -10.52 13.77
N GLN A 281 11.35 -10.80 14.74
CA GLN A 281 12.78 -11.01 14.48
C GLN A 281 13.02 -12.25 13.61
N GLU A 282 12.38 -13.37 13.94
CA GLU A 282 12.45 -14.60 13.14
C GLU A 282 11.92 -14.39 11.71
N HIS A 283 10.86 -13.61 11.55
CA HIS A 283 10.34 -13.25 10.24
C HIS A 283 11.36 -12.42 9.44
N TYR A 284 11.97 -11.39 10.04
CA TYR A 284 13.00 -10.59 9.38
C TYR A 284 14.26 -11.37 9.03
N ASP A 285 14.67 -12.33 9.86
CA ASP A 285 15.83 -13.15 9.56
C ASP A 285 15.57 -14.09 8.37
N LYS A 286 14.35 -14.63 8.24
CA LYS A 286 13.94 -15.35 7.03
C LYS A 286 13.94 -14.47 5.78
N VAL A 287 13.46 -13.23 5.88
CA VAL A 287 13.52 -12.27 4.76
C VAL A 287 14.97 -12.00 4.34
N LYS A 288 15.90 -11.84 5.29
CA LYS A 288 17.33 -11.68 4.97
C LYS A 288 17.90 -12.89 4.25
N LEU A 289 17.60 -14.10 4.71
CA LEU A 289 18.05 -15.33 4.05
C LEU A 289 17.51 -15.42 2.61
N ALA A 290 16.26 -14.99 2.39
CA ALA A 290 15.70 -14.93 1.04
C ALA A 290 16.39 -13.88 0.16
N ILE A 291 16.73 -12.71 0.70
CA ILE A 291 17.52 -11.67 0.01
C ILE A 291 18.91 -12.20 -0.37
N LEU A 292 19.55 -12.99 0.51
CA LEU A 292 20.83 -13.64 0.25
C LEU A 292 20.74 -14.85 -0.71
N GLY A 293 19.53 -15.21 -1.17
CA GLY A 293 19.29 -16.33 -2.09
C GLY A 293 19.31 -17.72 -1.44
N GLU A 294 19.42 -17.78 -0.11
CA GLU A 294 19.52 -19.04 0.65
C GLU A 294 18.17 -19.76 0.76
N CYS A 295 17.05 -19.04 0.68
CA CYS A 295 15.71 -19.61 0.70
C CYS A 295 14.73 -18.85 -0.22
N LYS A 296 13.51 -19.37 -0.35
CA LYS A 296 12.42 -18.68 -1.05
C LYS A 296 11.87 -17.57 -0.15
N GLU A 297 11.50 -16.42 -0.74
CA GLU A 297 10.83 -15.35 -0.02
C GLU A 297 9.52 -15.84 0.62
N ILE A 298 9.33 -15.47 1.89
CA ILE A 298 8.15 -15.83 2.65
C ILE A 298 6.99 -14.90 2.33
N ASP A 299 5.79 -15.47 2.21
CA ASP A 299 4.53 -14.77 1.97
C ASP A 299 4.04 -13.98 3.19
#